data_AF-A0ABD3P5F6-F1
#
_entry.id   AF-A0ABD3P5F6-F1
#
_cell.length_a   1.000
_cell.length_b   1.000
_cell.length_c   1.000
_cell.angle_alpha   90.00
_cell.angle_beta   90.00
_cell.angle_gamma   90.00
#
_symmetry.space_group_name_H-M   'P 1'
#
loop_
_entity.id
_entity.type
_entity.pdbx_description
1 polymer ?
#
loop_
_entity_poly.entity_id
_entity_poly.type
_entity_poly.pdbx_seq_one_letter_code
_entity_poly.pdbx_strand_id
1 'polypeptide(L)'
;MHSRGWHVDVYLILGYGPLLPERRRMVEDSLPEGVGLEIWEDAIPLFYANSYNKRPKKDQSLTLADHALSRQHRFVLRDKLKYYDFFSCFEDDMRIKADHVLNFLQLSAQIRELYDQASSSKDGMVHAPYVRGHSSSSQRVRHKPNDKASVGNDVVNDPIDAEHIQRLFPGLLRVEVLDRLPDHPLRVNGVLESHRFAKEIPPSPLAFSSNGKSLLSPLKCCEEEDPPRGKMTSHPLMEEVVLWETNIQATGVRRYPDPIGWVAAMPVEDRADVGSWWSGYPDIYGEPNMKRPRRVDETIANQAGFMATRSQIEYFHNKACPGGFLPPFDSDHWRGDSLQRHSVEFWSGGFQLFGQCFLNRILSLDLTKFERQLIYHVSNNKQRTVKNQKFIRVGDFYGQIMTVKERAET
;
A
#
# COMPACT_ATOMS: atom_id res chain seq x y z
N MET A 1 6.36 -2.80 -19.68
CA MET A 1 7.04 -3.92 -18.99
C MET A 1 7.69 -4.84 -20.02
N HIS A 2 6.94 -5.36 -20.99
CA HIS A 2 7.46 -6.18 -22.09
C HIS A 2 8.69 -5.58 -22.80
N SER A 3 8.63 -4.29 -23.18
CA SER A 3 9.77 -3.56 -23.78
C SER A 3 11.05 -3.49 -22.93
N ARG A 4 10.97 -3.85 -21.64
CA ARG A 4 12.12 -3.94 -20.73
C ARG A 4 12.57 -5.38 -20.49
N GLY A 5 12.15 -6.33 -21.34
CA GLY A 5 12.55 -7.74 -21.30
C GLY A 5 11.73 -8.63 -20.38
N TRP A 6 10.56 -8.17 -19.91
CA TRP A 6 9.70 -8.96 -19.03
C TRP A 6 8.74 -9.82 -19.85
N HIS A 7 8.64 -11.10 -19.53
CA HIS A 7 7.52 -11.92 -19.97
C HIS A 7 6.30 -11.59 -19.11
N VAL A 8 5.21 -11.18 -19.73
CA VAL A 8 4.02 -10.67 -19.05
C VAL A 8 2.80 -11.40 -19.59
N ASP A 9 2.02 -11.97 -18.68
CA ASP A 9 0.72 -12.54 -18.98
C ASP A 9 -0.37 -11.82 -18.18
N VAL A 10 -1.47 -11.52 -18.84
CA VAL A 10 -2.64 -10.87 -18.26
C VAL A 10 -3.73 -11.91 -18.02
N TYR A 11 -4.28 -11.89 -16.82
CA TYR A 11 -5.38 -12.76 -16.41
C TYR A 11 -6.65 -11.94 -16.25
N LEU A 12 -7.61 -12.15 -17.16
CA LEU A 12 -8.92 -11.50 -17.09
C LEU A 12 -9.94 -12.46 -16.48
N ILE A 13 -10.45 -12.12 -15.31
CA ILE A 13 -11.38 -12.96 -14.57
C ILE A 13 -12.78 -12.36 -14.67
N LEU A 14 -13.70 -13.09 -15.30
CA LEU A 14 -15.04 -12.64 -15.62
C LEU A 14 -16.05 -13.47 -14.82
N GLY A 15 -16.92 -12.77 -14.08
CA GLY A 15 -17.91 -13.44 -13.26
C GLY A 15 -19.12 -13.96 -14.05
N TYR A 16 -19.54 -13.24 -15.09
CA TYR A 16 -20.82 -13.46 -15.75
C TYR A 16 -20.65 -13.75 -17.24
N GLY A 17 -20.95 -14.98 -17.65
CA GLY A 17 -21.08 -15.39 -19.05
C GLY A 17 -19.78 -15.34 -19.86
N PRO A 18 -19.82 -15.88 -21.09
CA PRO A 18 -18.67 -15.83 -21.98
C PRO A 18 -18.41 -14.41 -22.49
N LEU A 19 -17.14 -14.07 -22.63
CA LEU A 19 -16.69 -12.87 -23.30
C LEU A 19 -17.01 -12.97 -24.79
N LEU A 20 -17.83 -12.06 -25.29
CA LEU A 20 -18.17 -12.01 -26.70
C LEU A 20 -16.88 -11.94 -27.57
N PRO A 21 -16.81 -12.63 -28.71
CA PRO A 21 -15.60 -12.68 -29.54
C PRO A 21 -15.05 -11.30 -29.92
N GLU A 22 -15.91 -10.33 -30.21
CA GLU A 22 -15.53 -8.96 -30.52
C GLU A 22 -14.92 -8.22 -29.33
N ARG A 23 -15.34 -8.53 -28.10
CA ARG A 23 -14.76 -7.97 -26.87
C ARG A 23 -13.43 -8.63 -26.55
N ARG A 24 -13.32 -9.95 -26.76
CA ARG A 24 -12.05 -10.67 -26.65
C ARG A 24 -11.01 -10.06 -27.60
N ARG A 25 -11.38 -9.88 -28.86
CA ARG A 25 -10.53 -9.24 -29.87
C ARG A 25 -10.15 -7.82 -29.48
N MET A 26 -11.08 -7.02 -28.95
CA MET A 26 -10.77 -5.67 -28.44
C MET A 26 -9.70 -5.69 -27.35
N VAL A 27 -9.74 -6.65 -26.42
CA VAL A 27 -8.72 -6.80 -25.37
C VAL A 27 -7.40 -7.24 -26.00
N GLU A 28 -7.40 -8.27 -26.84
CA GLU A 28 -6.20 -8.78 -27.52
C GLU A 28 -5.52 -7.69 -28.37
N ASP A 29 -6.28 -6.93 -29.15
CA ASP A 29 -5.79 -5.82 -29.98
C ASP A 29 -5.23 -4.66 -29.13
N SER A 30 -5.63 -4.56 -27.86
CA SER A 30 -5.13 -3.55 -26.92
C SER A 30 -3.85 -4.00 -26.19
N LEU A 31 -3.48 -5.28 -26.26
CA LEU A 31 -2.28 -5.80 -25.61
C LEU A 31 -1.05 -5.61 -26.51
N PRO A 32 0.11 -5.25 -25.94
CA PRO A 32 1.37 -5.26 -26.68
C PRO A 32 1.70 -6.65 -27.24
N GLU A 33 2.35 -6.69 -28.40
CA GLU A 33 2.88 -7.93 -28.97
C GLU A 33 3.75 -8.68 -27.96
N GLY A 34 3.56 -9.99 -27.83
CA GLY A 34 4.29 -10.86 -26.91
C GLY A 34 3.70 -10.94 -25.48
N VAL A 35 2.68 -10.15 -25.16
CA VAL A 35 1.93 -10.26 -23.90
C VAL A 35 0.86 -11.35 -24.04
N GLY A 36 0.90 -12.36 -23.17
CA GLY A 36 -0.13 -13.40 -23.16
C GLY A 36 -1.41 -12.94 -22.48
N LEU A 37 -2.52 -13.56 -22.86
CA LEU A 37 -3.84 -13.32 -22.29
C LEU A 37 -4.51 -14.65 -21.96
N GLU A 38 -4.90 -14.82 -20.71
CA GLU A 38 -5.74 -15.93 -20.24
C GLU A 38 -7.04 -15.36 -19.67
N ILE A 39 -8.17 -15.86 -20.16
CA ILE A 39 -9.50 -15.41 -19.76
C ILE A 39 -10.16 -16.53 -18.97
N TRP A 40 -10.63 -16.21 -17.77
CA TRP A 40 -11.38 -17.10 -16.90
C TRP A 40 -12.84 -16.67 -16.92
N GLU A 41 -13.68 -17.43 -17.60
CA GLU A 41 -15.12 -17.19 -17.73
C GLU A 41 -15.90 -17.98 -16.68
N ASP A 42 -17.14 -17.55 -16.40
CA ASP A 42 -18.01 -18.16 -15.40
C ASP A 42 -17.32 -18.36 -14.04
N ALA A 43 -16.46 -17.42 -13.67
CA ALA A 43 -15.56 -17.56 -12.54
C ALA A 43 -16.22 -17.24 -11.19
N ILE A 44 -17.53 -17.02 -11.10
CA ILE A 44 -18.16 -16.76 -9.78
C ILE A 44 -18.06 -18.03 -8.91
N PRO A 45 -17.44 -17.95 -7.72
CA PRO A 45 -17.39 -19.09 -6.81
C PRO A 45 -18.79 -19.57 -6.41
N LEU A 46 -18.92 -20.85 -6.11
CA LEU A 46 -20.12 -21.41 -5.48
C LEU A 46 -19.90 -21.52 -3.97
N PHE A 47 -20.95 -21.23 -3.19
CA PHE A 47 -20.97 -21.45 -1.75
C PHE A 47 -22.30 -22.09 -1.32
N TYR A 48 -22.32 -22.69 -0.14
CA TYR A 48 -23.53 -23.27 0.42
C TYR A 48 -24.49 -22.19 0.96
N ALA A 49 -25.73 -22.16 0.44
CA ALA A 49 -26.72 -21.12 0.72
C ALA A 49 -27.13 -21.09 2.21
N ASN A 50 -27.01 -19.95 2.89
CA ASN A 50 -27.32 -19.77 4.34
C ASN A 50 -26.36 -20.45 5.34
N SER A 51 -25.14 -20.86 4.94
CA SER A 51 -24.12 -21.35 5.89
C SER A 51 -22.95 -20.40 6.06
N TYR A 52 -23.24 -19.12 6.19
CA TYR A 52 -22.20 -18.19 6.64
C TYR A 52 -21.68 -18.66 8.01
N ASN A 53 -20.40 -19.06 8.07
CA ASN A 53 -19.74 -19.62 9.26
C ASN A 53 -20.32 -20.93 9.82
N LYS A 54 -21.08 -21.71 9.02
CA LYS A 54 -21.64 -23.00 9.47
C LYS A 54 -21.15 -24.13 8.58
N ARG A 55 -20.98 -25.32 9.15
CA ARG A 55 -20.75 -26.52 8.35
C ARG A 55 -21.96 -26.74 7.43
N PRO A 56 -21.73 -27.09 6.15
CA PRO A 56 -22.82 -27.38 5.24
C PRO A 56 -23.72 -28.49 5.77
N LYS A 57 -25.04 -28.33 5.63
CA LYS A 57 -25.99 -29.43 5.86
C LYS A 57 -26.01 -30.38 4.65
N LYS A 58 -26.42 -31.62 4.88
CA LYS A 58 -26.39 -32.71 3.88
C LYS A 58 -27.27 -32.42 2.64
N ASP A 59 -28.26 -31.55 2.79
CA ASP A 59 -29.29 -31.16 1.82
C ASP A 59 -29.16 -29.70 1.36
N GLN A 60 -28.07 -29.03 1.71
CA GLN A 60 -27.91 -27.60 1.45
C GLN A 60 -27.55 -27.33 -0.02
N SER A 61 -28.27 -26.39 -0.64
CA SER A 61 -28.02 -25.99 -2.03
C SER A 61 -26.77 -25.12 -2.15
N LEU A 62 -26.12 -25.20 -3.32
CA LEU A 62 -25.06 -24.27 -3.73
C LEU A 62 -25.68 -23.05 -4.42
N THR A 63 -25.13 -21.88 -4.15
CA THR A 63 -25.49 -20.60 -4.76
C THR A 63 -24.24 -19.82 -5.19
N LEU A 64 -24.40 -18.92 -6.15
CA LEU A 64 -23.32 -18.05 -6.64
C LEU A 64 -22.89 -17.03 -5.57
N ALA A 65 -21.60 -16.97 -5.23
CA ALA A 65 -20.97 -15.95 -4.39
C ALA A 65 -20.37 -14.83 -5.26
N ASP A 66 -21.24 -14.01 -5.83
CA ASP A 66 -20.86 -12.83 -6.63
C ASP A 66 -19.79 -11.93 -5.95
N HIS A 67 -19.97 -11.64 -4.67
CA HIS A 67 -19.04 -10.84 -3.85
C HIS A 67 -17.64 -11.48 -3.71
N ALA A 68 -17.55 -12.81 -3.79
CA ALA A 68 -16.28 -13.53 -3.70
C ALA A 68 -15.50 -13.55 -5.03
N LEU A 69 -16.08 -13.06 -6.14
CA LEU A 69 -15.38 -12.86 -7.41
C LEU A 69 -14.12 -11.99 -7.24
N SER A 70 -14.20 -10.99 -6.37
CA SER A 70 -13.07 -10.12 -6.03
C SER A 70 -11.83 -10.87 -5.53
N ARG A 71 -11.99 -12.10 -5.01
CA ARG A 71 -10.89 -12.98 -4.55
C ARG A 71 -10.47 -14.03 -5.58
N GLN A 72 -11.14 -14.14 -6.73
CA GLN A 72 -10.83 -15.19 -7.71
C GLN A 72 -9.41 -15.11 -8.25
N HIS A 73 -8.82 -13.91 -8.27
CA HIS A 73 -7.41 -13.74 -8.59
C HIS A 73 -6.48 -14.59 -7.68
N ARG A 74 -6.91 -14.97 -6.46
CA ARG A 74 -6.17 -15.87 -5.54
C ARG A 74 -6.11 -17.32 -6.02
N PHE A 75 -7.12 -17.79 -6.73
CA PHE A 75 -7.09 -19.12 -7.35
C PHE A 75 -6.12 -19.13 -8.52
N VAL A 76 -6.18 -18.08 -9.37
CA VAL A 76 -5.19 -17.87 -10.43
C VAL A 76 -3.78 -17.82 -9.84
N LEU A 77 -3.54 -17.01 -8.81
CA LEU A 77 -2.25 -16.91 -8.13
C LEU A 77 -1.74 -18.27 -7.64
N ARG A 78 -2.60 -19.06 -6.97
CA ARG A 78 -2.24 -20.40 -6.49
C ARG A 78 -1.84 -21.31 -7.65
N ASP A 79 -2.66 -21.36 -8.69
CA ASP A 79 -2.47 -22.28 -9.82
C ASP A 79 -1.27 -21.87 -10.68
N LYS A 80 -0.96 -20.57 -10.71
CA LYS A 80 0.13 -19.98 -11.48
C LYS A 80 1.41 -19.76 -10.67
N LEU A 81 1.41 -20.09 -9.37
CA LEU A 81 2.50 -19.79 -8.44
C LEU A 81 3.85 -20.30 -8.96
N LYS A 82 3.89 -21.51 -9.52
CA LYS A 82 5.12 -22.17 -10.01
C LYS A 82 5.63 -21.66 -11.37
N TYR A 83 4.85 -20.84 -12.08
CA TYR A 83 5.18 -20.39 -13.44
C TYR A 83 5.71 -18.96 -13.50
N TYR A 84 5.37 -18.13 -12.50
CA TYR A 84 5.79 -16.73 -12.45
C TYR A 84 6.60 -16.42 -11.20
N ASP A 85 7.55 -15.51 -11.32
CA ASP A 85 8.41 -15.09 -10.21
C ASP A 85 7.84 -13.89 -9.45
N PHE A 86 6.89 -13.19 -10.08
CA PHE A 86 6.32 -11.95 -9.60
C PHE A 86 4.85 -11.82 -10.01
N PHE A 87 4.04 -11.25 -9.12
CA PHE A 87 2.62 -11.06 -9.30
C PHE A 87 2.23 -9.63 -8.96
N SER A 88 1.31 -9.07 -9.75
CA SER A 88 0.75 -7.74 -9.57
C SER A 88 -0.77 -7.86 -9.65
N CYS A 89 -1.45 -7.66 -8.52
CA CYS A 89 -2.90 -7.81 -8.40
C CYS A 89 -3.48 -6.50 -7.89
N PHE A 90 -4.14 -5.74 -8.75
CA PHE A 90 -4.73 -4.44 -8.42
C PHE A 90 -6.16 -4.34 -8.97
N GLU A 91 -6.90 -3.34 -8.50
CA GLU A 91 -8.14 -2.86 -9.12
C GLU A 91 -7.91 -2.56 -10.63
N ASP A 92 -8.95 -2.72 -11.43
CA ASP A 92 -8.92 -2.65 -12.90
C ASP A 92 -8.65 -1.23 -13.44
N ASP A 93 -8.74 -0.22 -12.58
CA ASP A 93 -8.45 1.18 -12.85
C ASP A 93 -7.11 1.66 -12.25
N MET A 94 -6.18 0.74 -11.97
CA MET A 94 -4.85 1.05 -11.48
C MET A 94 -3.78 0.95 -12.57
N ARG A 95 -2.98 2.01 -12.71
CA ARG A 95 -1.86 2.05 -13.67
C ARG A 95 -0.55 1.62 -13.01
N ILE A 96 -0.05 0.45 -13.41
CA ILE A 96 1.22 -0.09 -12.94
C ILE A 96 2.29 0.02 -14.04
N LYS A 97 3.41 0.68 -13.74
CA LYS A 97 4.57 0.81 -14.63
C LYS A 97 5.71 -0.12 -14.19
N ALA A 98 6.65 -0.37 -15.11
CA ALA A 98 7.84 -1.16 -14.81
C ALA A 98 8.70 -0.55 -13.68
N ASP A 99 8.74 0.78 -13.57
CA ASP A 99 9.47 1.46 -12.50
C ASP A 99 8.88 1.17 -11.11
N HIS A 100 7.55 0.94 -11.00
CA HIS A 100 6.93 0.52 -9.74
C HIS A 100 7.40 -0.88 -9.33
N VAL A 101 7.40 -1.81 -10.29
CA VAL A 101 7.85 -3.20 -10.07
C VAL A 101 9.32 -3.25 -9.70
N LEU A 102 10.18 -2.53 -10.42
CA LEU A 102 11.62 -2.49 -10.11
C LEU A 102 11.89 -1.90 -8.73
N ASN A 103 11.22 -0.81 -8.36
CA ASN A 103 11.34 -0.23 -7.03
C ASN A 103 10.87 -1.20 -5.94
N PHE A 104 9.74 -1.88 -6.16
CA PHE A 104 9.22 -2.89 -5.25
C PHE A 104 10.20 -4.06 -5.06
N LEU A 105 10.75 -4.60 -6.14
CA LEU A 105 11.72 -5.69 -6.09
C LEU A 105 13.02 -5.27 -5.41
N GLN A 106 13.51 -4.08 -5.72
CA GLN A 106 14.72 -3.54 -5.09
C GLN A 106 14.51 -3.40 -3.58
N LEU A 107 13.42 -2.79 -3.13
CA LEU A 107 13.15 -2.64 -1.70
C LEU A 107 12.90 -4.00 -1.03
N SER A 108 12.24 -4.95 -1.72
CA SER A 108 12.07 -6.32 -1.22
C SER A 108 13.41 -7.04 -1.02
N ALA A 109 14.34 -6.91 -1.98
CA ALA A 109 15.67 -7.49 -1.87
C ALA A 109 16.46 -6.87 -0.70
N GLN A 110 16.36 -5.55 -0.52
CA GLN A 110 17.00 -4.85 0.59
C GLN A 110 16.42 -5.27 1.95
N ILE A 111 15.10 -5.45 2.06
CA ILE A 111 14.47 -6.00 3.28
C ILE A 111 14.99 -7.41 3.54
N ARG A 112 15.16 -8.23 2.49
CA ARG A 112 15.70 -9.59 2.64
C ARG A 112 17.15 -9.58 3.12
N GLU A 113 17.99 -8.71 2.57
CA GLU A 113 19.37 -8.54 3.05
C GLU A 113 19.41 -8.14 4.53
N LEU A 114 18.55 -7.22 4.97
CA LEU A 114 18.43 -6.87 6.39
C LEU A 114 18.03 -8.09 7.23
N TYR A 115 17.08 -8.90 6.75
CA TYR A 115 16.68 -10.12 7.45
C TYR A 115 17.85 -11.10 7.61
N ASP A 116 18.63 -11.31 6.55
CA ASP A 116 19.78 -12.21 6.56
C ASP A 116 20.91 -11.68 7.46
N GLN A 117 21.11 -10.36 7.50
CA GLN A 117 22.02 -9.72 8.45
C GLN A 117 21.58 -9.91 9.91
N ALA A 118 20.29 -9.75 10.21
CA ALA A 118 19.75 -9.95 11.56
C ALA A 118 19.86 -11.41 11.98
N SER A 119 19.57 -12.33 11.05
CA SER A 119 19.62 -13.77 11.31
C SER A 119 21.04 -14.30 11.52
N SER A 120 22.05 -13.60 10.97
CA SER A 120 23.46 -13.98 11.07
C SER A 120 24.23 -13.22 12.14
N SER A 121 23.64 -12.17 12.74
CA SER A 121 24.28 -11.40 13.80
C SER A 121 24.24 -12.15 15.14
N LYS A 122 25.18 -11.84 16.04
CA LYS A 122 25.31 -12.53 17.33
C LYS A 122 24.13 -12.26 18.28
N ASP A 123 23.51 -11.09 18.15
CA ASP A 123 22.39 -10.65 18.98
C ASP A 123 21.03 -10.84 18.29
N GLY A 124 21.00 -11.36 17.06
CA GLY A 124 19.76 -11.54 16.30
C GLY A 124 19.16 -10.24 15.77
N MET A 125 19.91 -9.13 15.80
CA MET A 125 19.45 -7.79 15.43
C MET A 125 20.32 -7.15 14.35
N VAL A 126 19.72 -6.19 13.64
CA VAL A 126 20.43 -5.27 12.76
C VAL A 126 20.40 -3.88 13.32
N HIS A 127 21.56 -3.22 13.25
CA HIS A 127 21.80 -1.89 13.81
C HIS A 127 21.90 -0.87 12.68
N ALA A 128 21.14 0.22 12.76
CA ALA A 128 21.32 1.35 11.86
C ALA A 128 22.72 1.98 12.07
N PRO A 129 23.35 2.57 11.03
CA PRO A 129 24.65 3.22 11.16
C PRO A 129 24.64 4.25 12.29
N TYR A 130 25.64 4.19 13.17
CA TYR A 130 25.78 5.16 14.24
C TYR A 130 25.94 6.57 13.68
N VAL A 131 24.99 7.46 13.98
CA VAL A 131 25.11 8.89 13.65
C VAL A 131 25.94 9.56 14.73
N ARG A 132 27.16 9.99 14.39
CA ARG A 132 28.03 10.77 15.31
C ARG A 132 27.28 12.01 15.80
N GLY A 133 27.12 12.13 17.12
CA GLY A 133 26.44 13.27 17.75
C GLY A 133 25.23 12.86 18.57
N HIS A 134 24.60 11.73 18.27
CA HIS A 134 23.54 11.16 19.11
C HIS A 134 24.18 10.32 20.21
N SER A 135 24.31 10.91 21.41
CA SER A 135 24.78 10.19 22.59
C SER A 135 23.79 9.05 22.89
N SER A 136 24.27 7.82 23.01
CA SER A 136 23.47 6.64 23.40
C SER A 136 22.81 6.77 24.78
N SER A 137 23.12 7.83 25.54
CA SER A 137 22.56 8.11 26.87
C SER A 137 21.08 8.49 26.88
N SER A 138 20.45 8.88 25.75
CA SER A 138 19.01 9.18 25.71
C SER A 138 18.12 7.92 25.72
N GLN A 139 18.68 6.71 25.54
CA GLN A 139 17.92 5.45 25.62
C GLN A 139 17.36 5.14 27.02
N ARG A 140 17.73 5.89 28.06
CA ARG A 140 17.38 5.56 29.46
C ARG A 140 15.92 5.79 29.82
N VAL A 141 15.17 6.58 29.06
CA VAL A 141 13.72 6.75 29.26
C VAL A 141 13.01 6.65 27.92
N ARG A 142 12.85 5.42 27.42
CA ARG A 142 11.95 5.18 26.28
C ARG A 142 10.54 5.60 26.65
N HIS A 143 9.88 6.31 25.76
CA HIS A 143 8.47 6.61 25.92
C HIS A 143 7.68 5.30 25.86
N LYS A 144 6.90 5.02 26.91
CA LYS A 144 5.94 3.92 26.86
C LYS A 144 4.77 4.36 25.96
N PRO A 145 4.50 3.67 24.86
CA PRO A 145 3.40 4.02 23.97
C PRO A 145 2.08 4.08 24.74
N ASN A 146 1.36 5.19 24.61
CA ASN A 146 0.03 5.36 25.20
C ASN A 146 -1.04 4.44 24.54
N ASP A 147 -0.72 3.81 23.42
CA ASP A 147 -1.58 2.92 22.65
C ASP A 147 -1.42 1.43 23.00
N LYS A 148 -0.56 1.08 23.97
CA LYS A 148 -0.23 -0.31 24.36
C LYS A 148 0.51 -1.10 23.29
N ALA A 149 1.05 -0.45 22.25
CA ALA A 149 1.92 -1.13 21.30
C ALA A 149 3.14 -1.72 22.02
N SER A 150 3.61 -2.88 21.55
CA SER A 150 4.81 -3.53 22.09
C SER A 150 6.11 -2.82 21.70
N VAL A 151 6.02 -1.87 20.76
CA VAL A 151 7.13 -1.10 20.19
C VAL A 151 6.93 0.38 20.45
N GLY A 152 8.03 1.12 20.64
CA GLY A 152 8.01 2.55 20.97
C GLY A 152 7.47 3.45 19.83
N ASN A 153 6.86 4.57 20.20
CA ASN A 153 6.50 5.68 19.30
C ASN A 153 7.62 6.72 19.14
N ASP A 154 8.77 6.46 19.74
CA ASP A 154 9.99 7.27 19.80
C ASP A 154 11.19 6.56 19.12
N VAL A 155 10.90 5.57 18.28
CA VAL A 155 11.93 4.68 17.72
C VAL A 155 12.43 5.22 16.38
N VAL A 156 13.69 5.64 16.34
CA VAL A 156 14.34 6.14 15.11
C VAL A 156 15.33 5.14 14.53
N ASN A 157 16.39 4.84 15.29
CA ASN A 157 17.57 4.08 14.86
C ASN A 157 17.75 2.79 15.67
N ASP A 158 16.74 2.39 16.44
CA ASP A 158 16.89 1.23 17.30
C ASP A 158 17.22 -0.02 16.49
N PRO A 159 17.94 -0.97 17.09
CA PRO A 159 18.11 -2.27 16.49
C PRO A 159 16.76 -2.92 16.21
N ILE A 160 16.68 -3.67 15.12
CA ILE A 160 15.48 -4.42 14.74
C ILE A 160 15.84 -5.88 14.55
N ASP A 161 15.05 -6.77 15.13
CA ASP A 161 15.23 -8.21 15.01
C ASP A 161 14.68 -8.78 13.70
N ALA A 162 15.08 -10.01 13.39
CA ALA A 162 14.66 -10.72 12.20
C ALA A 162 13.13 -10.91 12.11
N GLU A 163 12.43 -11.07 13.24
CA GLU A 163 10.98 -11.27 13.27
C GLU A 163 10.22 -10.01 12.83
N HIS A 164 10.61 -8.84 13.32
CA HIS A 164 10.03 -7.58 12.91
C HIS A 164 10.42 -7.22 11.47
N ILE A 165 11.64 -7.54 11.03
CA ILE A 165 12.04 -7.33 9.62
C ILE A 165 11.15 -8.14 8.66
N GLN A 166 10.79 -9.38 8.99
CA GLN A 166 9.89 -10.19 8.16
C GLN A 166 8.48 -9.59 7.98
N ARG A 167 8.08 -8.66 8.86
CA ARG A 167 6.81 -7.94 8.73
C ARG A 167 6.92 -6.75 7.78
N LEU A 168 8.12 -6.29 7.42
CA LEU A 168 8.29 -5.16 6.52
C LEU A 168 7.85 -5.50 5.10
N PHE A 169 7.12 -4.57 4.49
CA PHE A 169 6.58 -4.74 3.15
C PHE A 169 6.68 -3.43 2.37
N PRO A 170 7.24 -3.44 1.13
CA PRO A 170 7.27 -2.26 0.29
C PRO A 170 5.86 -1.72 0.02
N GLY A 171 5.64 -0.46 0.40
CA GLY A 171 4.36 0.19 0.23
C GLY A 171 4.17 0.89 -1.11
N LEU A 172 2.91 1.03 -1.48
CA LEU A 172 2.46 1.89 -2.55
C LEU A 172 1.40 2.86 -2.02
N LEU A 173 1.31 4.02 -2.66
CA LEU A 173 0.30 5.05 -2.41
C LEU A 173 -0.54 5.23 -3.66
N ARG A 174 -1.84 4.97 -3.54
CA ARG A 174 -2.83 5.29 -4.57
C ARG A 174 -2.96 6.80 -4.68
N VAL A 175 -2.82 7.31 -5.90
CA VAL A 175 -2.96 8.74 -6.21
C VAL A 175 -3.94 8.94 -7.35
N GLU A 176 -4.55 10.12 -7.36
CA GLU A 176 -5.42 10.59 -8.43
C GLU A 176 -4.85 11.87 -9.02
N VAL A 177 -5.25 12.17 -10.26
CA VAL A 177 -4.85 13.39 -10.96
C VAL A 177 -6.07 14.28 -11.10
N LEU A 178 -5.96 15.52 -10.65
CA LEU A 178 -7.06 16.48 -10.72
C LEU A 178 -7.53 16.69 -12.15
N ASP A 179 -8.81 16.42 -12.37
CA ASP A 179 -9.48 16.76 -13.62
C ASP A 179 -9.42 18.29 -13.82
N ARG A 180 -9.09 18.74 -15.03
CA ARG A 180 -8.99 20.16 -15.43
C ARG A 180 -10.33 20.82 -15.75
N LEU A 181 -11.46 20.14 -15.50
CA LEU A 181 -12.78 20.74 -15.63
C LEU A 181 -12.91 22.03 -14.77
N PRO A 182 -13.49 23.12 -15.32
CA PRO A 182 -13.58 24.41 -14.63
C PRO A 182 -14.37 24.38 -13.31
N ASP A 183 -15.34 23.48 -13.19
CA ASP A 183 -16.25 23.34 -12.04
C ASP A 183 -15.76 22.31 -11.01
N HIS A 184 -14.49 21.89 -11.11
CA HIS A 184 -13.98 20.81 -10.28
C HIS A 184 -13.91 21.20 -8.78
N PRO A 185 -14.55 20.46 -7.86
CA PRO A 185 -14.69 20.86 -6.46
C PRO A 185 -13.36 21.02 -5.71
N LEU A 186 -12.34 20.26 -6.10
CA LEU A 186 -10.99 20.34 -5.51
C LEU A 186 -10.12 21.46 -6.08
N ARG A 187 -10.55 22.12 -7.18
CA ARG A 187 -9.83 23.26 -7.76
C ARG A 187 -10.27 24.62 -7.20
N VAL A 188 -11.30 24.62 -6.34
CA VAL A 188 -11.71 25.82 -5.61
C VAL A 188 -10.56 26.26 -4.69
N ASN A 189 -10.20 27.54 -4.78
CA ASN A 189 -9.08 28.10 -4.02
C ASN A 189 -9.26 27.88 -2.50
N GLY A 190 -8.21 27.43 -1.81
CA GLY A 190 -8.22 27.17 -0.38
C GLY A 190 -8.64 25.75 0.03
N VAL A 191 -9.23 24.97 -0.89
CA VAL A 191 -9.75 23.62 -0.56
C VAL A 191 -8.62 22.64 -0.23
N LEU A 192 -7.59 22.56 -1.07
CA LEU A 192 -6.48 21.63 -0.86
C LEU A 192 -5.47 22.14 0.19
N GLU A 193 -5.46 23.44 0.45
CA GLU A 193 -4.68 24.08 1.52
C GLU A 193 -5.25 23.74 2.91
N SER A 194 -6.55 23.43 2.99
CA SER A 194 -7.28 23.17 4.24
C SER A 194 -7.39 21.67 4.56
N HIS A 195 -6.35 20.90 4.25
CA HIS A 195 -6.31 19.47 4.55
C HIS A 195 -6.09 19.20 6.04
N ARG A 196 -6.49 18.00 6.49
CA ARG A 196 -6.42 17.61 7.90
C ARG A 196 -4.96 17.62 8.40
N PHE A 197 -4.76 18.18 9.59
CA PHE A 197 -3.47 18.28 10.30
C PHE A 197 -2.42 19.21 9.70
N ALA A 198 -2.79 20.06 8.73
CA ALA A 198 -1.86 21.02 8.11
C ALA A 198 -1.23 22.01 9.11
N LYS A 199 -1.93 22.34 10.21
CA LYS A 199 -1.44 23.30 11.21
C LYS A 199 -0.49 22.64 12.21
N GLU A 200 -0.83 21.42 12.62
CA GLU A 200 -0.11 20.63 13.61
C GLU A 200 1.20 20.07 13.02
N ILE A 201 1.15 19.68 11.75
CA ILE A 201 2.29 19.20 10.98
C ILE A 201 2.29 19.93 9.63
N PRO A 202 2.88 21.13 9.57
CA PRO A 202 3.04 21.84 8.30
C PRO A 202 4.02 21.09 7.39
N PRO A 203 3.85 21.12 6.07
CA PRO A 203 4.82 20.56 5.14
C PRO A 203 6.21 21.20 5.28
N SER A 204 7.26 20.38 5.33
CA SER A 204 8.64 20.87 5.41
C SER A 204 9.04 21.61 4.14
N PRO A 205 9.71 22.77 4.23
CA PRO A 205 10.29 23.47 3.08
C PRO A 205 11.27 22.60 2.27
N LEU A 206 11.88 21.56 2.86
CA LEU A 206 12.82 20.67 2.17
C LEU A 206 12.13 19.78 1.13
N ALA A 207 10.80 19.65 1.17
CA ALA A 207 10.04 18.95 0.14
C ALA A 207 9.74 19.82 -1.09
N PHE A 208 10.13 21.09 -1.07
CA PHE A 208 9.82 22.06 -2.11
C PHE A 208 11.10 22.75 -2.60
N SER A 209 11.09 23.16 -3.86
CA SER A 209 12.11 24.03 -4.43
C SER A 209 11.91 25.47 -3.98
N SER A 210 12.87 26.35 -4.30
CA SER A 210 12.85 27.77 -3.89
C SER A 210 11.65 28.57 -4.42
N ASN A 211 10.97 28.08 -5.46
CA ASN A 211 9.76 28.69 -6.00
C ASN A 211 8.46 28.12 -5.40
N GLY A 212 8.56 27.25 -4.38
CA GLY A 212 7.41 26.62 -3.72
C GLY A 212 6.83 25.41 -4.44
N LYS A 213 7.42 24.94 -5.55
CA LYS A 213 6.98 23.71 -6.22
C LYS A 213 7.53 22.47 -5.54
N SER A 214 6.71 21.42 -5.45
CA SER A 214 7.12 20.09 -4.96
C SER A 214 8.38 19.61 -5.70
N LEU A 215 9.30 18.98 -4.97
CA LEU A 215 10.47 18.32 -5.57
C LEU A 215 10.12 17.00 -6.26
N LEU A 216 8.94 16.44 -5.98
CA LEU A 216 8.47 15.20 -6.60
C LEU A 216 8.05 15.45 -8.06
N SER A 217 8.21 14.40 -8.87
CA SER A 217 7.81 14.36 -10.27
C SER A 217 6.68 13.35 -10.53
N PRO A 218 5.64 13.73 -11.29
CA PRO A 218 4.56 12.82 -11.68
C PRO A 218 4.95 11.87 -12.83
N LEU A 219 6.13 12.03 -13.42
CA LEU A 219 6.61 11.26 -14.57
C LEU A 219 6.55 9.75 -14.30
N LYS A 220 6.95 9.34 -13.10
CA LYS A 220 7.01 7.93 -12.70
C LYS A 220 5.65 7.31 -12.48
N CYS A 221 4.69 8.05 -11.92
CA CYS A 221 3.38 7.50 -11.55
C CYS A 221 2.33 7.67 -12.65
N CYS A 222 2.19 8.89 -13.16
CA CYS A 222 0.89 9.38 -13.62
C CYS A 222 0.96 10.05 -14.99
N GLU A 223 2.17 10.41 -15.45
CA GLU A 223 2.32 11.08 -16.74
C GLU A 223 1.90 10.19 -17.92
N GLU A 224 1.14 10.80 -18.82
CA GLU A 224 0.62 10.25 -20.06
C GLU A 224 0.52 11.37 -21.09
N GLU A 225 1.11 11.16 -22.26
CA GLU A 225 1.08 12.14 -23.36
C GLU A 225 -0.32 12.16 -24.01
N ASP A 226 -0.83 10.98 -24.36
CA ASP A 226 -2.13 10.80 -25.00
C ASP A 226 -2.96 9.75 -24.24
N PRO A 227 -3.75 10.16 -23.23
CA PRO A 227 -4.48 9.22 -22.40
C PRO A 227 -5.63 8.56 -23.19
N PRO A 228 -5.70 7.21 -23.22
CA PRO A 228 -6.63 6.46 -24.07
C PRO A 228 -8.10 6.55 -23.63
N ARG A 229 -8.40 7.13 -22.46
CA ARG A 229 -9.76 7.28 -21.92
C ARG A 229 -10.00 8.68 -21.37
N GLY A 230 -11.13 9.27 -21.77
CA GLY A 230 -11.52 10.64 -21.41
C GLY A 230 -11.73 10.83 -19.90
N LYS A 231 -11.31 12.02 -19.42
CA LYS A 231 -11.16 12.52 -18.03
C LYS A 231 -9.79 12.36 -17.38
N MET A 232 -8.85 11.66 -18.03
CA MET A 232 -7.45 11.67 -17.60
C MET A 232 -6.77 12.96 -18.08
N THR A 233 -6.15 13.69 -17.16
CA THR A 233 -5.39 14.89 -17.47
C THR A 233 -4.01 14.51 -18.02
N SER A 234 -3.69 14.92 -19.25
CA SER A 234 -2.37 14.74 -19.85
C SER A 234 -1.34 15.69 -19.24
N HIS A 235 -0.09 15.21 -19.15
CA HIS A 235 1.03 15.91 -18.51
C HIS A 235 0.62 16.60 -17.19
N PRO A 236 0.19 15.83 -16.18
CA PRO A 236 -0.16 16.43 -14.91
C PRO A 236 1.06 17.07 -14.26
N LEU A 237 0.85 18.19 -13.58
CA LEU A 237 1.84 18.75 -12.68
C LEU A 237 1.74 18.09 -11.31
N MET A 238 2.80 18.14 -10.51
CA MET A 238 2.81 17.46 -9.21
C MET A 238 1.78 18.04 -8.23
N GLU A 239 1.49 19.34 -8.34
CA GLU A 239 0.43 20.05 -7.63
C GLU A 239 -1.00 19.60 -8.02
N GLU A 240 -1.14 18.90 -9.15
CA GLU A 240 -2.39 18.30 -9.60
C GLU A 240 -2.53 16.84 -9.17
N VAL A 241 -1.54 16.26 -8.48
CA VAL A 241 -1.62 14.89 -7.98
C VAL A 241 -2.03 14.90 -6.51
N VAL A 242 -3.11 14.19 -6.20
CA VAL A 242 -3.74 14.17 -4.88
C VAL A 242 -3.85 12.75 -4.32
N LEU A 243 -3.86 12.68 -3.00
CA LEU A 243 -4.17 11.49 -2.20
C LEU A 243 -5.51 11.72 -1.51
N TRP A 244 -6.23 10.65 -1.20
CA TRP A 244 -7.34 10.66 -0.26
C TRP A 244 -7.19 9.48 0.71
N GLU A 245 -7.90 9.53 1.84
CA GLU A 245 -7.90 8.45 2.85
C GLU A 245 -6.50 8.11 3.41
N THR A 246 -5.56 9.02 3.22
CA THR A 246 -4.20 8.96 3.75
C THR A 246 -3.92 10.29 4.39
N ASN A 247 -3.64 10.28 5.70
CA ASN A 247 -3.24 11.47 6.41
C ASN A 247 -2.08 11.18 7.35
N ILE A 248 -1.40 12.22 7.80
CA ILE A 248 -0.18 12.11 8.60
C ILE A 248 -0.41 11.55 10.01
N GLN A 249 -1.66 11.46 10.50
CA GLN A 249 -1.96 11.19 11.91
C GLN A 249 -1.47 9.84 12.41
N ALA A 250 -1.42 8.82 11.57
CA ALA A 250 -0.90 7.50 11.94
C ALA A 250 0.52 7.25 11.44
N THR A 251 1.04 8.11 10.58
CA THR A 251 2.35 7.92 9.95
C THR A 251 3.45 8.16 10.96
N GLY A 252 4.45 7.30 10.93
CA GLY A 252 5.70 7.53 11.65
C GLY A 252 6.88 7.42 10.70
N VAL A 253 8.06 7.77 11.17
CA VAL A 253 9.31 7.66 10.43
C VAL A 253 10.28 6.77 11.17
N ARG A 254 11.07 5.99 10.42
CA ARG A 254 12.14 5.18 10.97
C ARG A 254 13.31 5.18 9.99
N ARG A 255 14.53 5.10 10.51
CA ARG A 255 15.72 4.88 9.69
C ARG A 255 16.19 3.43 9.82
N TYR A 256 16.24 2.76 8.69
CA TYR A 256 16.88 1.46 8.54
C TYR A 256 18.34 1.65 8.06
N PRO A 257 19.19 0.62 8.17
CA PRO A 257 20.50 0.67 7.53
C PRO A 257 20.42 0.93 6.04
N ASP A 258 21.52 1.45 5.50
CA ASP A 258 21.67 1.59 4.06
C ASP A 258 21.66 0.20 3.40
N PRO A 259 21.08 0.06 2.20
CA PRO A 259 20.58 1.12 1.33
C PRO A 259 19.08 1.47 1.48
N ILE A 260 18.38 0.98 2.52
CA ILE A 260 16.97 1.34 2.75
C ILE A 260 16.87 2.77 3.23
N GLY A 261 17.63 3.12 4.27
CA GLY A 261 17.66 4.47 4.83
C GLY A 261 16.34 4.88 5.51
N TRP A 262 15.94 6.13 5.33
CA TRP A 262 14.73 6.69 5.93
C TRP A 262 13.47 6.21 5.24
N VAL A 263 12.50 5.77 6.03
CA VAL A 263 11.18 5.38 5.54
C VAL A 263 10.06 5.97 6.38
N ALA A 264 8.91 6.23 5.77
CA ALA A 264 7.65 6.34 6.49
C ALA A 264 7.10 4.94 6.78
N ALA A 265 6.79 4.69 8.04
CA ALA A 265 6.08 3.50 8.50
C ALA A 265 4.59 3.82 8.64
N MET A 266 3.75 2.99 8.02
CA MET A 266 2.30 3.15 8.02
C MET A 266 1.66 1.90 8.62
N PRO A 267 1.70 1.75 9.95
CA PRO A 267 1.13 0.59 10.61
C PRO A 267 -0.39 0.65 10.54
N VAL A 268 -0.99 -0.49 10.22
CA VAL A 268 -2.46 -0.66 10.23
C VAL A 268 -2.93 -1.24 11.56
N GLU A 269 -2.08 -1.98 12.27
CA GLU A 269 -2.43 -2.68 13.50
C GLU A 269 -1.29 -2.70 14.51
N ASP A 270 -1.61 -2.72 15.81
CA ASP A 270 -0.64 -2.83 16.92
C ASP A 270 0.35 -3.98 16.71
N ARG A 271 -0.17 -5.14 16.30
CA ARG A 271 0.61 -6.37 16.09
C ARG A 271 1.55 -6.29 14.90
N ALA A 272 1.23 -5.45 13.92
CA ALA A 272 2.06 -5.25 12.74
C ALA A 272 3.15 -4.19 12.96
N ASP A 273 3.12 -3.48 14.09
CA ASP A 273 4.01 -2.34 14.28
C ASP A 273 5.44 -2.81 14.50
N VAL A 274 6.36 -2.15 13.81
CA VAL A 274 7.80 -2.38 13.89
C VAL A 274 8.51 -1.25 14.65
N GLY A 275 7.75 -0.29 15.17
CA GLY A 275 8.24 0.86 15.92
C GLY A 275 8.75 1.95 14.98
N SER A 276 8.34 3.18 15.26
CA SER A 276 8.73 4.36 14.49
C SER A 276 8.53 5.60 15.34
N TRP A 277 9.24 6.68 15.01
CA TRP A 277 8.95 8.00 15.54
C TRP A 277 7.62 8.50 14.99
N TRP A 278 6.58 8.47 15.82
CA TRP A 278 5.22 8.76 15.41
C TRP A 278 4.98 10.27 15.24
N SER A 279 4.23 10.67 14.22
CA SER A 279 3.87 12.06 13.91
C SER A 279 3.24 12.84 15.07
N GLY A 280 2.54 12.16 15.97
CA GLY A 280 1.90 12.75 17.15
C GLY A 280 2.83 12.93 18.36
N TYR A 281 4.03 12.38 18.34
CA TYR A 281 4.93 12.37 19.49
C TYR A 281 5.63 13.74 19.71
N PRO A 282 5.76 14.23 20.96
CA PRO A 282 5.19 13.67 22.19
C PRO A 282 3.69 13.96 22.38
N ASP A 283 3.18 15.14 21.99
CA ASP A 283 1.76 15.52 22.11
C ASP A 283 1.40 16.64 21.08
N ILE A 284 1.49 16.34 19.79
CA ILE A 284 1.38 17.35 18.72
C ILE A 284 -0.07 17.79 18.42
N TYR A 285 -1.04 16.89 18.60
CA TYR A 285 -2.41 17.10 18.13
C TYR A 285 -3.33 17.80 19.15
N GLY A 286 -2.77 18.37 20.23
CA GLY A 286 -3.52 19.12 21.24
C GLY A 286 -4.48 18.29 22.10
N GLU A 287 -4.51 16.97 21.91
CA GLU A 287 -5.28 16.02 22.70
C GLU A 287 -4.35 15.32 23.71
N PRO A 288 -4.47 15.63 25.03
CA PRO A 288 -3.69 14.96 26.04
C PRO A 288 -3.94 13.45 26.01
N ASN A 289 -2.88 12.65 25.88
CA ASN A 289 -2.94 11.17 25.76
C ASN A 289 -3.53 10.65 24.44
N MET A 290 -3.43 11.43 23.36
CA MET A 290 -3.81 10.93 22.05
C MET A 290 -3.03 9.64 21.72
N LYS A 291 -3.74 8.62 21.28
CA LYS A 291 -3.16 7.36 20.82
C LYS A 291 -2.89 7.44 19.34
N ARG A 292 -1.80 6.81 18.88
CA ARG A 292 -1.56 6.59 17.47
C ARG A 292 -2.79 5.90 16.86
N PRO A 293 -3.48 6.50 15.88
CA PRO A 293 -4.62 5.86 15.25
C PRO A 293 -4.16 4.59 14.53
N ARG A 294 -4.84 3.48 14.81
CA ARG A 294 -4.62 2.18 14.18
C ARG A 294 -5.99 1.66 13.75
N ARG A 295 -6.06 1.03 12.57
CA ARG A 295 -7.31 0.54 11.96
C ARG A 295 -8.38 1.62 11.74
N VAL A 296 -7.99 2.81 11.31
CA VAL A 296 -8.95 3.85 10.90
C VAL A 296 -8.94 3.92 9.38
N ASP A 297 -10.10 3.86 8.74
CA ASP A 297 -10.20 3.82 7.27
C ASP A 297 -9.44 5.01 6.63
N GLU A 298 -9.43 6.17 7.28
CA GLU A 298 -8.69 7.36 6.85
C GLU A 298 -7.16 7.28 6.98
N THR A 299 -6.60 6.24 7.58
CA THR A 299 -5.15 6.06 7.77
C THR A 299 -4.58 4.87 7.01
N ILE A 300 -5.45 4.08 6.38
CA ILE A 300 -5.05 2.82 5.75
C ILE A 300 -4.54 3.01 4.32
N ALA A 301 -4.62 4.22 3.75
CA ALA A 301 -4.09 4.56 2.43
C ALA A 301 -4.32 3.42 1.43
N ASN A 302 -5.57 3.21 1.03
CA ASN A 302 -5.95 2.06 0.22
C ASN A 302 -5.07 1.94 -1.04
N GLN A 303 -4.12 1.00 -1.05
CA GLN A 303 -3.23 0.76 -2.19
C GLN A 303 -3.91 -0.01 -3.33
N ALA A 304 -5.21 -0.35 -3.19
CA ALA A 304 -6.05 -0.95 -4.22
C ALA A 304 -5.52 -2.28 -4.80
N GLY A 305 -4.66 -2.99 -4.07
CA GLY A 305 -3.99 -4.19 -4.57
C GLY A 305 -2.71 -4.53 -3.85
N PHE A 306 -1.83 -5.31 -4.48
CA PHE A 306 -0.48 -5.58 -4.00
C PHE A 306 0.42 -6.10 -5.14
N MET A 307 1.72 -6.00 -4.92
CA MET A 307 2.76 -6.68 -5.69
C MET A 307 3.42 -7.72 -4.79
N ALA A 308 3.85 -8.85 -5.32
CA ALA A 308 4.61 -9.81 -4.52
C ALA A 308 5.45 -10.75 -5.39
N THR A 309 6.62 -11.12 -4.90
CA THR A 309 7.36 -12.27 -5.44
C THR A 309 6.68 -13.58 -5.08
N ARG A 310 7.04 -14.66 -5.78
CA ARG A 310 6.63 -16.03 -5.41
C ARG A 310 6.94 -16.33 -3.94
N SER A 311 8.16 -16.05 -3.49
CA SER A 311 8.59 -16.31 -2.11
C SER A 311 7.82 -15.49 -1.07
N GLN A 312 7.44 -14.26 -1.41
CA GLN A 312 6.59 -13.44 -0.54
C GLN A 312 5.19 -14.02 -0.42
N ILE A 313 4.58 -14.48 -1.53
CA ILE A 313 3.27 -15.15 -1.51
C ILE A 313 3.32 -16.41 -0.65
N GLU A 314 4.36 -17.23 -0.79
CA GLU A 314 4.57 -18.42 0.04
C GLU A 314 4.71 -18.05 1.52
N TYR A 315 5.45 -16.99 1.84
CA TYR A 315 5.55 -16.46 3.21
C TYR A 315 4.19 -15.99 3.73
N PHE A 316 3.40 -15.28 2.92
CA PHE A 316 2.06 -14.85 3.32
C PHE A 316 1.17 -16.03 3.66
N HIS A 317 1.13 -17.03 2.78
CA HIS A 317 0.26 -18.19 2.97
C HIS A 317 0.69 -19.09 4.14
N ASN A 318 2.00 -19.28 4.33
CA ASN A 318 2.52 -20.25 5.30
C ASN A 318 2.84 -19.64 6.67
N LYS A 319 3.08 -18.32 6.76
CA LYS A 319 3.60 -17.67 7.96
C LYS A 319 2.81 -16.41 8.36
N ALA A 320 2.69 -15.42 7.48
CA ALA A 320 2.10 -14.13 7.87
C ALA A 320 0.58 -14.23 8.06
N CYS A 321 -0.11 -14.98 7.21
CA CYS A 321 -1.53 -15.29 7.32
C CYS A 321 -1.78 -16.77 7.03
N PRO A 322 -1.42 -17.66 7.99
CA PRO A 322 -1.53 -19.11 7.84
C PRO A 322 -2.94 -19.52 7.38
N GLY A 323 -3.01 -20.17 6.21
CA GLY A 323 -4.27 -20.68 5.63
C GLY A 323 -5.26 -19.62 5.15
N GLY A 324 -4.85 -18.36 5.01
CA GLY A 324 -5.75 -17.24 4.68
C GLY A 324 -5.50 -16.55 3.36
N PHE A 325 -4.27 -16.60 2.85
CA PHE A 325 -3.88 -15.81 1.68
C PHE A 325 -4.23 -16.48 0.34
N LEU A 326 -3.83 -17.74 0.17
CA LEU A 326 -4.21 -18.60 -0.96
C LEU A 326 -5.31 -19.57 -0.55
N PRO A 327 -6.18 -20.00 -1.47
CA PRO A 327 -7.21 -20.99 -1.21
C PRO A 327 -6.63 -22.39 -0.96
N PRO A 328 -7.32 -23.27 -0.20
CA PRO A 328 -8.63 -23.05 0.42
C PRO A 328 -8.56 -22.17 1.67
N PHE A 329 -9.61 -21.39 1.93
CA PHE A 329 -9.68 -20.42 3.05
C PHE A 329 -10.32 -21.01 4.32
N ASP A 330 -10.27 -22.33 4.46
CA ASP A 330 -11.11 -23.12 5.38
C ASP A 330 -10.64 -23.12 6.84
N SER A 331 -9.63 -22.34 7.21
CA SER A 331 -9.15 -22.34 8.59
C SER A 331 -10.17 -21.71 9.55
N ASP A 332 -10.16 -22.14 10.81
CA ASP A 332 -11.03 -21.57 11.85
C ASP A 332 -10.84 -20.05 12.04
N HIS A 333 -9.64 -19.53 11.71
CA HIS A 333 -9.31 -18.10 11.77
C HIS A 333 -9.87 -17.31 10.59
N TRP A 334 -10.25 -18.00 9.51
CA TRP A 334 -10.75 -17.43 8.25
C TRP A 334 -12.20 -17.85 7.95
N ARG A 335 -12.92 -18.38 8.96
CA ARG A 335 -14.32 -18.83 8.85
C ARG A 335 -15.18 -17.83 8.07
N GLY A 336 -15.96 -18.35 7.12
CA GLY A 336 -16.84 -17.55 6.26
C GLY A 336 -16.10 -16.91 5.10
N ASP A 337 -15.08 -17.59 4.57
CA ASP A 337 -14.20 -17.13 3.49
C ASP A 337 -13.57 -15.76 3.78
N SER A 338 -13.38 -15.43 5.05
CA SER A 338 -12.96 -14.11 5.50
C SER A 338 -13.92 -12.97 5.12
N LEU A 339 -15.02 -13.19 4.38
CA LEU A 339 -15.93 -12.21 3.74
C LEU A 339 -16.68 -11.26 4.71
N GLN A 340 -16.32 -11.29 5.99
CA GLN A 340 -17.05 -10.67 7.10
C GLN A 340 -16.95 -9.14 7.09
N ARG A 341 -16.04 -8.57 6.29
CA ARG A 341 -15.68 -7.15 6.39
C ARG A 341 -16.39 -6.20 5.41
N HIS A 342 -17.32 -6.68 4.58
CA HIS A 342 -18.12 -5.84 3.65
C HIS A 342 -17.33 -4.79 2.82
N SER A 343 -16.01 -4.95 2.66
CA SER A 343 -15.13 -3.99 1.96
C SER A 343 -14.43 -4.69 0.81
N VAL A 344 -14.68 -4.21 -0.41
CA VAL A 344 -14.10 -4.74 -1.64
C VAL A 344 -12.57 -4.63 -1.66
N GLU A 345 -12.05 -3.60 -1.00
CA GLU A 345 -10.63 -3.29 -0.78
C GLU A 345 -9.94 -4.33 0.11
N PHE A 346 -10.71 -4.99 0.98
CA PHE A 346 -10.22 -6.13 1.73
C PHE A 346 -9.99 -7.34 0.82
N TRP A 347 -10.88 -7.55 -0.14
CA TRP A 347 -10.87 -8.73 -1.00
C TRP A 347 -9.86 -8.64 -2.14
N SER A 348 -9.52 -7.44 -2.63
CA SER A 348 -8.42 -7.21 -3.60
C SER A 348 -7.04 -7.54 -3.03
N GLY A 349 -6.94 -7.80 -1.73
CA GLY A 349 -5.73 -8.30 -1.08
C GLY A 349 -4.86 -7.25 -0.42
N GLY A 350 -5.06 -5.96 -0.74
CA GLY A 350 -4.28 -4.88 -0.16
C GLY A 350 -4.50 -4.77 1.35
N PHE A 351 -5.76 -4.67 1.80
CA PHE A 351 -6.04 -4.53 3.24
C PHE A 351 -5.72 -5.80 4.04
N GLN A 352 -5.98 -6.98 3.47
CA GLN A 352 -5.75 -8.25 4.16
C GLN A 352 -4.30 -8.37 4.66
N LEU A 353 -3.34 -7.98 3.83
CA LEU A 353 -1.90 -8.03 4.14
C LEU A 353 -1.54 -7.20 5.38
N PHE A 354 -2.07 -5.99 5.50
CA PHE A 354 -1.69 -5.09 6.60
C PHE A 354 -2.58 -5.24 7.83
N GLY A 355 -3.84 -5.62 7.63
CA GLY A 355 -4.81 -5.82 8.70
C GLY A 355 -4.69 -7.19 9.36
N GLN A 356 -4.77 -8.28 8.60
CA GLN A 356 -4.86 -9.64 9.16
C GLN A 356 -3.56 -10.44 9.05
N CYS A 357 -2.69 -10.12 8.10
CA CYS A 357 -1.37 -10.75 7.98
C CYS A 357 -0.27 -10.01 8.75
N PHE A 358 -0.64 -8.93 9.45
CA PHE A 358 0.24 -8.10 10.29
C PHE A 358 1.51 -7.62 9.60
N LEU A 359 1.45 -7.32 8.30
CA LEU A 359 2.56 -6.68 7.61
C LEU A 359 2.56 -5.18 7.87
N ASN A 360 3.76 -4.59 7.91
CA ASN A 360 3.99 -3.18 8.05
C ASN A 360 4.45 -2.59 6.73
N ARG A 361 3.67 -1.63 6.23
CA ARG A 361 3.95 -0.97 4.98
C ARG A 361 4.97 0.14 5.18
N ILE A 362 6.05 0.11 4.40
CA ILE A 362 7.08 1.15 4.42
C ILE A 362 7.19 1.90 3.09
N LEU A 363 7.33 3.22 3.18
CA LEU A 363 7.57 4.11 2.04
C LEU A 363 8.95 4.74 2.16
N SER A 364 9.80 4.56 1.16
CA SER A 364 11.12 5.18 1.13
C SER A 364 11.00 6.70 1.06
N LEU A 365 11.74 7.43 1.90
CA LEU A 365 11.82 8.89 1.85
C LEU A 365 12.93 9.41 0.94
N ASP A 366 13.65 8.52 0.25
CA ASP A 366 14.43 8.92 -0.92
C ASP A 366 13.49 9.42 -2.03
N LEU A 367 13.72 10.64 -2.52
CA LEU A 367 12.87 11.31 -3.50
C LEU A 367 12.59 10.42 -4.71
N THR A 368 13.64 9.83 -5.29
CA THR A 368 13.53 9.04 -6.51
C THR A 368 12.77 7.74 -6.28
N LYS A 369 12.94 7.12 -5.12
CA LYS A 369 12.20 5.91 -4.75
C LYS A 369 10.74 6.24 -4.42
N PHE A 370 10.47 7.33 -3.70
CA PHE A 370 9.12 7.73 -3.30
C PHE A 370 8.20 7.95 -4.52
N GLU A 371 8.69 8.62 -5.56
CA GLU A 371 7.95 8.81 -6.82
C GLU A 371 7.50 7.49 -7.46
N ARG A 372 8.32 6.43 -7.33
CA ARG A 372 8.02 5.09 -7.86
C ARG A 372 7.09 4.28 -6.96
N GLN A 373 6.68 4.83 -5.81
CA GLN A 373 5.70 4.23 -4.91
C GLN A 373 4.30 4.82 -5.12
N LEU A 374 4.15 5.86 -5.94
CA LEU A 374 2.88 6.44 -6.30
C LEU A 374 2.26 5.66 -7.46
N ILE A 375 1.03 5.17 -7.31
CA ILE A 375 0.31 4.41 -8.34
C ILE A 375 -0.96 5.17 -8.75
N TYR A 376 -1.09 5.44 -10.04
CA TYR A 376 -2.19 6.26 -10.55
C TYR A 376 -3.49 5.46 -10.65
N HIS A 377 -4.54 5.99 -10.04
CA HIS A 377 -5.91 5.53 -10.15
C HIS A 377 -6.65 6.32 -11.24
N VAL A 378 -7.01 5.66 -12.34
CA VAL A 378 -7.40 6.35 -13.58
C VAL A 378 -8.87 6.81 -13.63
N SER A 379 -9.75 6.27 -12.77
CA SER A 379 -11.19 6.58 -12.84
C SER A 379 -11.54 7.97 -12.28
N ASN A 380 -10.69 8.53 -11.41
CA ASN A 380 -10.86 9.84 -10.75
C ASN A 380 -12.25 10.06 -10.10
N ASN A 381 -12.99 8.99 -9.79
CA ASN A 381 -14.37 9.09 -9.28
C ASN A 381 -14.43 9.56 -7.82
N LYS A 382 -13.35 9.38 -7.05
CA LYS A 382 -13.31 9.76 -5.64
C LYS A 382 -13.27 11.27 -5.46
N GLN A 383 -12.67 12.01 -6.39
CA GLN A 383 -12.62 13.48 -6.36
C GLN A 383 -13.99 14.17 -6.25
N ARG A 384 -15.07 13.49 -6.68
CA ARG A 384 -16.45 14.02 -6.63
C ARG A 384 -17.32 13.37 -5.55
N THR A 385 -16.91 12.22 -5.01
CA THR A 385 -17.73 11.42 -4.08
C THR A 385 -17.20 11.46 -2.65
N VAL A 386 -15.92 11.73 -2.46
CA VAL A 386 -15.27 11.84 -1.15
C VAL A 386 -15.26 13.30 -0.70
N LYS A 387 -15.42 13.53 0.61
CA LYS A 387 -15.38 14.88 1.20
C LYS A 387 -14.03 15.55 0.93
N ASN A 388 -14.05 16.80 0.47
CA ASN A 388 -12.86 17.57 0.10
C ASN A 388 -11.75 17.59 1.17
N GLN A 389 -12.11 17.67 2.45
CA GLN A 389 -11.15 17.67 3.57
C GLN A 389 -10.29 16.39 3.70
N LYS A 390 -10.67 15.30 3.02
CA LYS A 390 -9.89 14.05 2.97
C LYS A 390 -8.80 14.10 1.91
N PHE A 391 -8.80 15.09 1.02
CA PHE A 391 -7.79 15.25 -0.02
C PHE A 391 -6.60 16.07 0.47
N ILE A 392 -5.42 15.69 -0.01
CA ILE A 392 -4.16 16.39 0.19
C ILE A 392 -3.33 16.26 -1.09
N ARG A 393 -2.55 17.29 -1.44
CA ARG A 393 -1.58 17.17 -2.53
C ARG A 393 -0.47 16.21 -2.11
N VAL A 394 0.01 15.38 -3.03
CA VAL A 394 1.10 14.45 -2.71
C VAL A 394 2.36 15.19 -2.23
N GLY A 395 2.67 16.35 -2.82
CA GLY A 395 3.79 17.19 -2.38
C GLY A 395 3.64 17.65 -0.93
N ASP A 396 2.44 18.09 -0.54
CA ASP A 396 2.13 18.51 0.83
C ASP A 396 2.26 17.31 1.79
N PHE A 397 1.70 16.15 1.45
CA PHE A 397 1.80 14.94 2.26
C PHE A 397 3.26 14.49 2.47
N TYR A 398 4.05 14.45 1.39
CA TYR A 398 5.48 14.14 1.47
C TYR A 398 6.20 15.16 2.35
N GLY A 399 5.89 16.46 2.21
CA GLY A 399 6.40 17.50 3.09
C GLY A 399 6.02 17.30 4.55
N GLN A 400 4.79 16.86 4.87
CA GLN A 400 4.40 16.54 6.24
C GLN A 400 5.24 15.39 6.81
N ILE A 401 5.49 14.36 6.01
CA ILE A 401 6.37 13.25 6.41
C ILE A 401 7.80 13.73 6.66
N MET A 402 8.31 14.63 5.82
CA MET A 402 9.64 15.22 6.00
C MET A 402 9.73 16.06 7.28
N THR A 403 8.68 16.78 7.66
CA THR A 403 8.60 17.45 8.97
C THR A 403 8.66 16.46 10.13
N VAL A 404 8.01 15.30 10.02
CA VAL A 404 8.10 14.23 11.04
C VAL A 404 9.52 13.67 11.11
N LYS A 405 10.19 13.49 9.96
CA LYS A 405 11.60 13.09 9.88
C LYS A 405 12.52 14.10 10.58
N GLU A 406 12.38 15.39 10.29
CA GLU A 406 13.19 16.44 10.92
C GLU A 406 13.05 16.43 12.45
N ARG A 407 11.81 16.30 12.95
CA ARG A 407 11.54 16.19 14.40
C ARG A 407 12.14 14.93 15.03
N ALA A 408 12.29 13.86 14.27
CA ALA A 408 12.92 12.62 14.73
C ALA A 408 14.47 12.72 14.72
N GLU A 409 15.04 13.66 13.97
CA GLU A 409 16.49 13.89 13.91
C GLU A 409 16.99 14.81 15.02
N THR A 410 16.14 15.71 15.52
CA THR A 410 16.40 16.62 16.66
C THR A 410 16.27 15.93 18.00
#